data_AF-A0A963WJP4-F1
#
_entry.id   AF-A0A963WJP4-F1
#
_cell.length_a   1.000
_cell.length_b   1.000
_cell.length_c   1.000
_cell.angle_alpha   90.00
_cell.angle_beta   90.00
_cell.angle_gamma   90.00
#
_symmetry.space_group_name_H-M   'P 1'
#
loop_
_entity.id
_entity.type
_entity.pdbx_description
1 polymer ?
#
loop_
_entity_poly.entity_id
_entity_poly.type
_entity_poly.pdbx_seq_one_letter_code
_entity_poly.pdbx_strand_id
1 'polypeptide(L)'
;MKVQPSAFLRSTLPLGIDMVKEYDSGRYHSIWIPDHYVSFWPDSIWTEEFTDLAKTSHSPHRHLDGMAVAAAAAVLTENVPIA
;
A
#
# COMPACT_ATOMS: atom_id res chain seq x y z
N MET A 1 -26.36 -0.28 6.10
CA MET A 1 -25.02 -0.39 5.45
C MET A 1 -24.18 -1.33 6.30
N LYS A 2 -23.54 -2.35 5.72
CA LYS A 2 -22.68 -3.29 6.46
C LYS A 2 -21.24 -2.81 6.37
N VAL A 3 -20.60 -2.56 7.50
CA VAL A 3 -19.17 -2.19 7.55
C VAL A 3 -18.33 -3.45 7.33
N GLN A 4 -17.29 -3.35 6.50
CA GLN A 4 -16.40 -4.47 6.16
C GLN A 4 -14.93 -4.03 6.27
N PRO A 5 -14.05 -4.86 6.87
CA PRO A 5 -12.64 -4.53 6.99
C PRO A 5 -11.92 -4.68 5.65
N SER A 6 -11.01 -3.77 5.36
CA SER A 6 -10.15 -3.81 4.17
C SER A 6 -8.69 -3.72 4.58
N ALA A 7 -7.83 -4.45 3.88
CA ALA A 7 -6.39 -4.30 3.99
C ALA A 7 -5.91 -3.25 2.98
N PHE A 8 -4.79 -2.60 3.30
CA PHE A 8 -4.18 -1.59 2.43
C PHE A 8 -2.74 -2.00 2.12
N LEU A 9 -2.48 -2.36 0.87
CA LEU A 9 -1.14 -2.68 0.39
C LEU A 9 -0.52 -1.43 -0.22
N ARG A 10 0.72 -1.10 0.15
CA ARG A 10 1.37 0.13 -0.33
C ARG A 10 1.84 -0.04 -1.77
N SER A 11 1.76 1.02 -2.56
CA SER A 11 2.46 1.17 -3.85
C SER A 11 3.78 1.95 -3.71
N THR A 12 4.09 2.45 -2.51
CA THR A 12 5.32 3.19 -2.20
C THR A 12 6.38 2.28 -1.57
N LEU A 13 7.65 2.57 -1.81
CA LEU A 13 8.74 1.74 -1.31
C LEU A 13 9.08 2.04 0.16
N PRO A 14 9.32 1.00 1.00
CA PRO A 14 9.13 -0.42 0.72
C PRO A 14 7.63 -0.80 0.65
N LEU A 15 7.27 -1.64 -0.33
CA LEU A 15 5.87 -1.99 -0.63
C LEU A 15 5.16 -2.73 0.51
N GLY A 16 5.90 -3.51 1.31
CA GLY A 16 5.30 -4.42 2.28
C GLY A 16 4.56 -5.61 1.63
N ILE A 17 4.93 -6.00 0.41
CA ILE A 17 4.28 -7.10 -0.34
C ILE A 17 4.41 -8.46 0.36
N ASP A 18 5.39 -8.61 1.26
CA ASP A 18 5.55 -9.77 2.13
C ASP A 18 4.34 -10.00 3.05
N MET A 19 3.58 -8.94 3.38
CA MET A 19 2.36 -9.02 4.19
C MET A 19 1.12 -9.51 3.41
N VAL A 20 1.21 -9.67 2.09
CA VAL A 20 0.03 -9.95 1.25
C VAL A 20 -0.69 -11.25 1.62
N LYS A 21 0.04 -12.25 2.12
CA LYS A 21 -0.55 -13.51 2.62
C LYS A 21 -1.40 -13.31 3.87
N GLU A 22 -1.01 -12.40 4.76
CA GLU A 22 -1.79 -12.06 5.94
C GLU A 22 -3.07 -11.32 5.55
N TYR A 23 -2.99 -10.47 4.52
CA TYR A 23 -4.15 -9.78 3.96
C TYR A 23 -5.12 -10.76 3.28
N ASP A 24 -4.59 -11.81 2.66
CA ASP A 24 -5.35 -12.87 1.99
C ASP A 24 -5.89 -13.96 2.94
N SER A 25 -5.68 -13.83 4.26
CA SER A 25 -6.11 -14.82 5.27
C SER A 25 -7.62 -15.08 5.37
N GLY A 26 -8.45 -14.36 4.60
CA GLY A 26 -9.91 -14.37 4.71
C GLY A 26 -10.47 -13.47 5.82
N ARG A 27 -9.60 -12.83 6.62
CA ARG A 27 -10.00 -11.84 7.62
C ARG A 27 -10.54 -10.55 6.99
N TYR A 28 -9.99 -10.17 5.84
CA TYR A 28 -10.34 -8.93 5.14
C TYR A 28 -11.34 -9.21 4.03
N HIS A 29 -12.22 -8.24 3.78
CA HIS A 29 -13.15 -8.30 2.66
C HIS A 29 -12.48 -7.98 1.32
N SER A 30 -11.48 -7.10 1.34
CA SER A 30 -10.73 -6.72 0.14
C SER A 30 -9.35 -6.18 0.50
N ILE A 31 -8.44 -6.21 -0.49
CA ILE A 31 -7.13 -5.59 -0.46
C ILE A 31 -7.16 -4.38 -1.39
N TRP A 32 -6.91 -3.18 -0.87
CA TRP A 32 -6.88 -1.95 -1.66
C TRP A 32 -5.44 -1.53 -1.95
N ILE A 33 -5.22 -1.03 -3.16
CA ILE A 33 -3.92 -0.54 -3.62
C ILE A 33 -4.08 0.93 -4.01
N PRO A 34 -3.37 1.86 -3.36
CA PRO A 34 -3.39 3.25 -3.77
C PRO A 34 -2.68 3.39 -5.11
N ASP A 35 -3.36 3.96 -6.09
CA ASP A 35 -2.77 4.31 -7.38
C ASP A 35 -2.57 5.82 -7.49
N HIS A 36 -1.31 6.21 -7.66
CA HIS A 36 -0.92 7.61 -7.79
C HIS A 36 0.19 7.73 -8.82
N TYR A 37 -0.02 8.62 -9.80
CA TYR A 37 0.95 8.90 -10.86
C TYR A 37 2.16 9.70 -10.35
N VAL A 38 1.97 10.45 -9.26
CA VAL A 38 3.01 11.20 -8.53
C VAL A 38 2.65 11.22 -7.06
N SER A 39 3.68 11.24 -6.21
CA SER A 39 3.47 11.42 -4.78
C SER A 39 3.08 12.86 -4.46
N PHE A 40 2.20 13.04 -3.47
CA PHE A 40 1.84 14.37 -2.96
C PHE A 40 3.02 15.09 -2.29
N TRP A 41 4.06 14.36 -1.86
CA TRP A 41 5.17 14.89 -1.07
C TRP A 41 6.51 14.50 -1.70
N PRO A 42 7.31 15.48 -2.15
CA PRO A 42 8.69 15.24 -2.57
C PRO A 42 9.58 14.75 -1.42
N ASP A 43 10.59 13.97 -1.77
CA ASP A 43 11.54 13.41 -0.80
C ASP A 43 12.29 14.51 -0.03
N SER A 44 12.56 15.64 -0.68
CA SER A 44 13.27 16.79 -0.10
C SER A 44 12.55 17.44 1.08
N ILE A 45 11.22 17.25 1.20
CA ILE A 45 10.42 17.77 2.31
C ILE A 45 9.91 16.66 3.23
N TRP A 46 10.32 15.41 3.01
CA TRP A 46 9.98 14.29 3.89
C TRP A 46 11.02 14.14 5.00
N THR A 47 11.14 15.17 5.84
CA THR A 47 12.09 15.23 6.95
C THR A 47 11.37 15.56 8.25
N GLU A 48 12.01 15.31 9.39
CA GLU A 48 11.45 15.63 10.72
C GLU A 48 11.23 17.12 10.95
N GLU A 49 11.83 17.99 10.12
CA GLU A 49 11.56 19.43 10.12
C GLU A 49 10.11 19.73 9.67
N PHE A 50 9.61 18.99 8.68
CA PHE A 50 8.31 19.26 8.06
C PHE A 50 7.23 18.27 8.50
N THR A 51 7.58 17.07 8.97
CA THR A 51 6.61 16.09 9.48
C THR A 51 7.21 15.08 10.45
N ASP A 52 6.53 14.84 11.57
CA ASP A 52 6.87 13.77 12.50
C ASP A 52 6.73 12.37 11.89
N LEU A 53 5.98 12.22 10.80
CA LEU A 53 5.84 10.93 10.09
C LEU A 53 7.18 10.44 9.52
N ALA A 54 8.12 11.34 9.25
CA ALA A 54 9.44 10.98 8.75
C ALA A 54 10.23 10.10 9.76
N LYS A 55 9.87 10.11 11.04
CA LYS A 55 10.48 9.25 12.08
C LYS A 55 10.14 7.77 11.92
N THR A 56 8.97 7.46 11.37
CA THR A 56 8.39 6.10 11.40
C THR A 56 7.94 5.60 10.04
N SER A 57 7.81 6.47 9.04
CA SER A 57 7.39 6.12 7.70
C SER A 57 8.39 6.60 6.66
N HIS A 58 8.69 5.72 5.72
CA HIS A 58 9.40 6.09 4.50
C HIS A 58 8.60 7.12 3.70
N SER A 59 9.34 7.95 2.98
CA SER A 59 8.80 8.94 2.05
C SER A 59 7.92 8.25 0.99
N PRO A 60 6.73 8.80 0.71
CA PRO A 60 5.86 8.27 -0.33
C PRO A 60 6.34 8.64 -1.74
N HIS A 61 7.45 9.37 -1.88
CA HIS A 61 7.93 9.87 -3.17
C HIS A 61 8.27 8.75 -4.16
N ARG A 62 8.89 7.68 -3.65
CA ARG A 62 9.30 6.51 -4.43
C ARG A 62 8.16 5.51 -4.51
N HIS A 63 7.59 5.33 -5.69
CA HIS A 63 6.42 4.49 -5.93
C HIS A 63 6.60 3.60 -7.16
N LEU A 64 5.81 2.54 -7.22
CA LEU A 64 5.63 1.70 -8.40
C LEU A 64 4.21 1.89 -8.93
N ASP A 65 4.05 1.63 -10.23
CA ASP A 65 2.76 1.62 -10.90
C ASP A 65 1.75 0.71 -10.17
N GLY A 66 0.55 1.23 -9.91
CA GLY A 66 -0.47 0.51 -9.15
C GLY A 66 -0.89 -0.79 -9.82
N MET A 67 -0.94 -0.85 -11.15
CA MET A 67 -1.31 -2.06 -11.90
C MET A 67 -0.24 -3.14 -11.78
N ALA A 68 1.03 -2.77 -11.83
CA ALA A 68 2.14 -3.70 -11.62
C ALA A 68 2.11 -4.30 -10.19
N VAL A 69 1.85 -3.48 -9.17
CA VAL A 69 1.71 -3.95 -7.78
C VAL A 69 0.48 -4.85 -7.63
N ALA A 70 -0.65 -4.48 -8.24
CA ALA A 70 -1.87 -5.28 -8.22
C ALA A 70 -1.68 -6.64 -8.89
N ALA A 71 -1.02 -6.70 -10.04
CA ALA A 71 -0.69 -7.95 -10.72
C ALA A 71 0.20 -8.85 -9.85
N ALA A 72 1.23 -8.28 -9.21
CA ALA A 72 2.09 -9.02 -8.31
C ALA A 72 1.32 -9.58 -7.09
N ALA A 73 0.45 -8.76 -6.48
CA ALA A 73 -0.40 -9.20 -5.39
C ALA A 73 -1.36 -10.31 -5.85
N ALA A 74 -2.00 -10.17 -7.02
CA ALA A 74 -2.95 -11.14 -7.56
C ALA A 74 -2.33 -12.53 -7.76
N VAL A 75 -1.06 -12.59 -8.16
CA VAL A 75 -0.32 -13.86 -8.31
C VAL A 75 -0.02 -14.53 -6.95
N LEU A 76 -0.02 -13.76 -5.86
CA LEU A 76 0.34 -14.23 -4.51
C LEU A 76 -0.88 -14.49 -3.60
N THR A 77 -2.10 -14.25 -4.07
CA THR A 77 -3.35 -14.33 -3.30
C THR A 77 -4.40 -15.19 -3.99
N GLU A 78 -5.27 -15.82 -3.22
CA GLU A 78 -6.32 -16.71 -3.75
C GLU A 78 -7.73 -16.40 -3.20
N ASN A 79 -7.85 -15.73 -2.05
CA ASN A 79 -9.09 -15.71 -1.27
C ASN A 79 -9.78 -14.34 -1.25
N VAL A 80 -8.99 -13.27 -1.11
CA VAL A 80 -9.48 -11.91 -0.89
C VAL A 80 -9.35 -11.10 -2.19
N PRO A 81 -10.42 -10.45 -2.67
CA PRO A 81 -10.36 -9.66 -3.89
C PRO A 81 -9.46 -8.44 -3.72
N ILE A 82 -8.71 -8.14 -4.78
CA ILE A 82 -7.99 -6.87 -4.93
C ILE A 82 -8.97 -5.86 -5.54
N ALA A 83 -9.14 -4.72 -4.86
CA ALA A 83 -10.10 -3.68 -5.17
C ALA A 83 -9.42 -2.39 -5.65
#